data_AF-A0A7C5M4H1-F1
#
_entry.id   AF-A0A7C5M4H1-F1
#
_cell.length_a   1.000
_cell.length_b   1.000
_cell.length_c   1.000
_cell.angle_alpha   90.00
_cell.angle_beta   90.00
_cell.angle_gamma   90.00
#
_symmetry.space_group_name_H-M   'P 1'
#
loop_
_entity.id
_entity.type
_entity.pdbx_description
1 polymer ?
#
loop_
_entity_poly.entity_id
_entity_poly.type
_entity_poly.pdbx_seq_one_letter_code
_entity_poly.pdbx_strand_id
1 'polypeptide(L)'
;ENLILEPLASSLSVLSDEEKEAGVCLVDIGGGTTDVAIFHDNIIRHTAVIPFGGNIITSDIKQGCMVLTHQAESLKTKFGMAIAEEAKENEIITIPGLRNRPPKEISVKNLASIIEARMEEIIELVHAEIISAGYEGKLSGGIVLTGGGAQLSCVKQLVEYVTGMDARIGYPNEHLGKSSGELKSPMYATAIGLVLSGFMALDDREERYNQMQPDGRKRSARDNGGFFKKIMEKTKLLLVDDLDSKDY
;
A
#
# COMPACT_ATOMS: atom_id res chain seq x y z
N GLU A 1 13.65 6.22 19.90
CA GLU A 1 13.00 5.50 18.79
C GLU A 1 12.39 6.54 17.86
N ASN A 2 12.56 6.40 16.55
CA ASN A 2 11.90 7.28 15.58
C ASN A 2 10.56 6.64 15.22
N LEU A 3 9.45 7.35 15.44
CA LEU A 3 8.11 6.93 15.06
C LEU A 3 7.66 7.79 13.87
N ILE A 4 7.09 7.15 12.86
CA ILE A 4 6.59 7.80 11.65
C ILE A 4 5.12 7.41 11.50
N LEU A 5 4.27 8.37 11.14
CA LEU A 5 2.88 8.08 10.82
C LEU A 5 2.83 7.23 9.54
N GLU A 6 2.05 6.15 9.57
CA GLU A 6 1.93 5.23 8.43
C GLU A 6 1.57 5.94 7.11
N PRO A 7 0.58 6.85 7.04
CA PRO A 7 0.28 7.57 5.81
C PRO A 7 1.43 8.44 5.29
N LEU A 8 2.27 8.98 6.19
CA LEU A 8 3.48 9.70 5.79
C LEU A 8 4.49 8.74 5.17
N ALA A 9 4.72 7.58 5.79
CA ALA A 9 5.60 6.57 5.23
C ALA A 9 5.10 6.11 3.84
N SER A 10 3.84 5.68 3.73
CA SER A 10 3.24 5.27 2.45
C SER A 10 3.34 6.37 1.39
N SER A 11 3.11 7.64 1.75
CA SER A 11 3.23 8.77 0.81
C SER A 11 4.64 8.96 0.22
N LEU A 12 5.70 8.53 0.91
CA LEU A 12 7.07 8.63 0.40
C LEU A 12 7.35 7.63 -0.72
N SER A 13 6.59 6.54 -0.79
CA SER A 13 6.82 5.49 -1.78
C SER A 13 5.84 5.54 -2.96
N VAL A 14 4.66 6.14 -2.79
CA VAL A 14 3.58 6.05 -3.80
C VAL A 14 3.08 7.39 -4.37
N LEU A 15 3.43 8.53 -3.75
CA LEU A 15 3.02 9.86 -4.19
C LEU A 15 4.21 10.66 -4.72
N SER A 16 4.00 11.37 -5.82
CA SER A 16 4.95 12.38 -6.30
C SER A 16 4.78 13.71 -5.56
N ASP A 17 5.78 14.58 -5.65
CA ASP A 17 5.70 15.92 -5.06
C ASP A 17 4.68 16.80 -5.82
N GLU A 18 4.53 16.60 -7.14
CA GLU A 18 3.51 17.30 -7.92
C GLU A 18 2.08 16.95 -7.46
N GLU A 19 1.81 15.70 -7.09
CA GLU A 19 0.50 15.30 -6.55
C GLU A 19 0.25 15.92 -5.18
N LYS A 20 1.27 15.93 -4.31
CA LYS A 20 1.19 16.56 -2.97
C LYS A 20 1.01 18.08 -3.07
N GLU A 21 1.59 18.71 -4.09
CA GLU A 21 1.39 20.13 -4.38
C GLU A 21 -0.02 20.40 -4.89
N ALA A 22 -0.46 19.67 -5.92
CA ALA A 22 -1.74 19.86 -6.60
C ALA A 22 -2.99 19.49 -5.77
N GLY A 23 -2.80 18.75 -4.67
CA GLY A 23 -3.86 18.28 -3.80
C GLY A 23 -4.22 16.82 -4.09
N VAL A 24 -3.94 15.91 -3.16
CA VAL A 24 -4.20 14.46 -3.32
C VAL A 24 -4.66 13.83 -2.00
N CYS A 25 -5.58 12.88 -2.10
CA CYS A 25 -5.96 12.02 -0.97
C CYS A 25 -5.28 10.65 -1.11
N LEU A 26 -4.39 10.32 -0.18
CA LEU A 26 -3.86 8.97 -0.02
C LEU A 26 -4.81 8.13 0.84
N VAL A 27 -5.20 6.97 0.33
CA VAL A 27 -6.11 6.04 0.99
C VAL A 27 -5.42 4.68 1.08
N ASP A 28 -4.99 4.29 2.28
CA ASP A 28 -4.34 3.00 2.54
C ASP A 28 -5.37 2.01 3.09
N ILE A 29 -5.80 1.05 2.27
CA ILE A 29 -6.79 0.04 2.67
C ILE A 29 -6.02 -1.18 3.22
N GLY A 30 -5.81 -1.17 4.53
CA GLY A 30 -5.16 -2.23 5.27
C GLY A 30 -6.09 -3.42 5.58
N GLY A 31 -5.65 -4.30 6.48
CA GLY A 31 -6.47 -5.42 6.95
C GLY A 31 -7.56 -4.96 7.93
N GLY A 32 -7.19 -4.17 8.93
CA GLY A 32 -8.10 -3.73 10.00
C GLY A 32 -8.68 -2.33 9.79
N THR A 33 -7.93 -1.45 9.14
CA THR A 33 -8.25 -0.04 9.00
C THR A 33 -8.14 0.40 7.55
N THR A 34 -8.74 1.54 7.26
CA THR A 34 -8.46 2.33 6.08
C THR A 34 -7.96 3.69 6.57
N ASP A 35 -6.72 4.00 6.24
CA ASP A 35 -6.06 5.22 6.67
C ASP A 35 -6.14 6.27 5.55
N VAL A 36 -6.54 7.49 5.90
CA VAL A 36 -6.75 8.60 4.98
C VAL A 36 -5.76 9.71 5.30
N ALA A 37 -5.06 10.23 4.30
CA ALA A 37 -4.23 11.41 4.43
C ALA A 37 -4.39 12.35 3.23
N ILE A 38 -4.70 13.61 3.49
CA ILE A 38 -4.85 14.63 2.46
C ILE A 38 -3.60 15.50 2.44
N PHE A 39 -2.98 15.63 1.28
CA PHE A 39 -1.86 16.53 1.01
C PHE A 39 -2.32 17.67 0.11
N HIS A 40 -1.87 18.89 0.36
CA HIS A 40 -2.09 20.06 -0.51
C HIS A 40 -1.02 21.11 -0.22
N ASP A 41 -0.42 21.71 -1.27
CA ASP A 41 0.77 22.57 -1.20
C ASP A 41 1.96 21.90 -0.48
N ASN A 42 2.19 20.60 -0.74
CA ASN A 42 3.26 19.81 -0.14
C ASN A 42 3.19 19.67 1.40
N ILE A 43 2.02 19.93 1.99
CA ILE A 43 1.78 19.82 3.43
C ILE A 43 0.64 18.84 3.68
N ILE A 44 0.74 18.04 4.74
CA ILE A 44 -0.36 17.21 5.22
C ILE A 44 -1.44 18.10 5.87
N ARG A 45 -2.65 18.04 5.33
CA ARG A 45 -3.77 18.89 5.71
C ARG A 45 -4.77 18.20 6.63
N HIS A 46 -4.97 16.90 6.42
CA HIS A 46 -5.90 16.07 7.20
C HIS A 46 -5.39 14.65 7.28
N THR A 47 -5.69 13.98 8.40
CA THR A 47 -5.51 12.54 8.57
C THR A 47 -6.70 11.96 9.31
N ALA A 48 -7.19 10.80 8.88
CA ALA A 48 -8.25 10.06 9.55
C ALA A 48 -8.01 8.56 9.46
N VAL A 49 -8.61 7.82 10.39
CA VAL A 49 -8.59 6.36 10.41
C VAL A 49 -10.02 5.86 10.43
N ILE A 50 -10.40 5.14 9.38
CA ILE A 50 -11.68 4.45 9.30
C ILE A 50 -11.47 3.04 9.84
N PRO A 51 -12.27 2.58 10.84
CA PRO A 51 -12.08 1.29 11.50
C PRO A 51 -12.59 0.09 10.67
N PHE A 52 -12.41 0.16 9.35
CA PHE A 52 -12.77 -0.88 8.39
C PHE A 52 -11.66 -1.05 7.36
N GLY A 53 -11.25 -2.29 7.12
CA GLY A 53 -10.29 -2.66 6.08
C GLY A 53 -10.67 -4.01 5.45
N GLY A 54 -9.71 -4.73 4.88
CA GLY A 54 -9.97 -6.01 4.20
C GLY A 54 -10.59 -7.11 5.08
N ASN A 55 -10.44 -7.06 6.39
CA ASN A 55 -10.93 -8.09 7.32
C ASN A 55 -12.46 -8.09 7.44
N ILE A 56 -13.12 -6.92 7.37
CA ILE A 56 -14.57 -6.85 7.44
C ILE A 56 -15.20 -7.45 6.18
N ILE A 57 -14.59 -7.22 5.01
CA ILE A 57 -14.97 -7.87 3.75
C ILE A 57 -14.88 -9.40 3.88
N THR A 58 -13.79 -9.91 4.46
CA THR A 58 -13.63 -11.35 4.71
C THR A 58 -14.70 -11.90 5.65
N SER A 59 -15.09 -11.13 6.68
CA SER A 59 -16.17 -11.50 7.58
C SER A 59 -17.52 -11.57 6.85
N ASP A 60 -17.80 -10.62 5.97
CA ASP A 60 -19.05 -10.58 5.21
C ASP A 60 -19.13 -11.75 4.22
N ILE A 61 -18.03 -12.05 3.51
CA ILE A 61 -17.95 -13.24 2.65
C ILE A 61 -18.17 -14.51 3.47
N LYS A 62 -17.54 -14.61 4.65
CA LYS A 62 -17.71 -15.76 5.54
C LYS A 62 -19.19 -15.96 5.89
N GLN A 63 -19.90 -14.89 6.24
CA GLN A 63 -21.31 -14.94 6.61
C GLN A 63 -22.22 -15.20 5.39
N GLY A 64 -22.09 -14.39 4.34
CA GLY A 64 -22.92 -14.45 3.14
C GLY A 64 -22.73 -15.73 2.33
N CYS A 65 -21.49 -16.23 2.24
CA CYS A 65 -21.21 -17.50 1.57
C CYS A 65 -21.28 -18.69 2.53
N MET A 66 -21.47 -18.51 3.83
CA MET A 66 -21.41 -19.55 4.89
C MET A 66 -20.20 -20.50 4.70
N VAL A 67 -19.00 -19.93 4.77
CA VAL A 67 -17.71 -20.63 4.59
C VAL A 67 -16.80 -20.41 5.81
N LEU A 68 -15.66 -21.11 5.87
CA LEU A 68 -14.66 -20.84 6.91
C LEU A 68 -13.89 -19.55 6.62
N THR A 69 -13.36 -18.89 7.65
CA THR A 69 -12.64 -17.60 7.49
C THR A 69 -11.48 -17.68 6.48
N HIS A 70 -10.68 -18.76 6.52
CA HIS A 70 -9.59 -18.93 5.56
C HIS A 70 -10.08 -19.17 4.13
N GLN A 71 -11.26 -19.79 3.95
CA GLN A 71 -11.90 -19.95 2.65
C GLN A 71 -12.41 -18.60 2.15
N ALA A 72 -13.03 -17.80 3.02
CA ALA A 72 -13.48 -16.45 2.68
C ALA A 72 -12.31 -15.56 2.23
N GLU A 73 -11.18 -15.58 2.96
CA GLU A 73 -9.99 -14.83 2.55
C GLU A 73 -9.44 -15.32 1.20
N SER A 74 -9.41 -16.64 0.99
CA SER A 74 -8.97 -17.21 -0.29
C SER A 74 -9.95 -16.90 -1.43
N LEU A 75 -11.25 -16.77 -1.16
CA LEU A 75 -12.24 -16.37 -2.16
C LEU A 75 -12.03 -14.90 -2.54
N LYS A 76 -11.91 -14.02 -1.53
CA LYS A 76 -11.64 -12.59 -1.71
C LYS A 76 -10.37 -12.34 -2.52
N THR A 77 -9.26 -12.95 -2.14
CA THR A 77 -7.94 -12.68 -2.76
C THR A 77 -7.77 -13.29 -4.14
N LYS A 78 -8.46 -14.39 -4.47
CA LYS A 78 -8.32 -15.06 -5.77
C LYS A 78 -9.39 -14.69 -6.79
N PHE A 79 -10.60 -14.38 -6.32
CA PHE A 79 -11.77 -14.19 -7.17
C PHE A 79 -12.58 -12.94 -6.83
N GLY A 80 -12.13 -12.15 -5.85
CA GLY A 80 -12.83 -10.95 -5.43
C GLY A 80 -12.80 -9.84 -6.47
N MET A 81 -13.90 -9.10 -6.52
CA MET A 81 -14.13 -7.98 -7.42
C MET A 81 -14.97 -6.94 -6.70
N ALA A 82 -14.61 -5.68 -6.87
CA ALA A 82 -15.26 -4.55 -6.22
C ALA A 82 -16.55 -4.09 -6.92
N ILE A 83 -16.78 -4.49 -8.17
CA ILE A 83 -17.99 -4.15 -8.94
C ILE A 83 -18.64 -5.46 -9.39
N ALA A 84 -19.85 -5.78 -8.94
CA ALA A 84 -20.46 -7.05 -9.26
C ALA A 84 -20.85 -7.16 -10.73
N GLU A 85 -21.17 -6.06 -11.41
CA GLU A 85 -21.57 -6.02 -12.82
C GLU A 85 -20.49 -6.55 -13.77
N GLU A 86 -19.22 -6.44 -13.38
CA GLU A 86 -18.09 -6.96 -14.14
C GLU A 86 -17.88 -8.48 -13.93
N ALA A 87 -18.58 -9.08 -12.96
CA ALA A 87 -18.50 -10.51 -12.70
C ALA A 87 -19.34 -11.32 -13.68
N LYS A 88 -18.79 -12.43 -14.18
CA LYS A 88 -19.52 -13.34 -15.08
C LYS A 88 -20.67 -14.03 -14.36
N GLU A 89 -21.86 -13.89 -14.92
CA GLU A 89 -23.12 -14.35 -14.30
C GLU A 89 -23.18 -15.86 -14.03
N ASN A 90 -22.58 -16.66 -14.92
CA ASN A 90 -22.58 -18.13 -14.83
C ASN A 90 -21.28 -18.73 -14.26
N GLU A 91 -20.38 -17.90 -13.70
CA GLU A 91 -19.14 -18.40 -13.13
C GLU A 91 -19.34 -18.87 -11.69
N ILE A 92 -18.88 -20.09 -11.41
CA ILE A 92 -19.04 -20.76 -10.11
C ILE A 92 -17.67 -21.23 -9.62
N ILE A 93 -17.40 -20.98 -8.34
CA ILE A 93 -16.23 -21.49 -7.63
C ILE A 93 -16.66 -22.63 -6.74
N THR A 94 -15.99 -23.77 -6.85
CA THR A 94 -16.19 -24.90 -5.94
C THR A 94 -15.14 -24.87 -4.83
N ILE A 95 -15.60 -24.90 -3.58
CA ILE A 95 -14.74 -25.00 -2.41
C ILE A 95 -14.94 -26.35 -1.69
N PRO A 96 -13.91 -26.88 -1.02
CA PRO A 96 -14.04 -28.08 -0.23
C PRO A 96 -15.13 -27.94 0.85
N GLY A 97 -16.00 -28.94 0.93
CA GLY A 97 -16.96 -29.07 2.02
C GLY A 97 -16.29 -29.39 3.35
N LEU A 98 -17.04 -29.27 4.44
CA LEU A 98 -16.60 -29.81 5.74
C LEU A 98 -16.51 -31.35 5.68
N ARG A 99 -15.87 -31.96 6.67
CA ARG A 99 -15.68 -33.41 6.74
C ARG A 99 -16.99 -34.17 6.46
N ASN A 100 -16.98 -35.05 5.48
CA ASN A 100 -18.12 -35.84 5.00
C ASN A 100 -19.31 -35.02 4.48
N ARG A 101 -19.10 -33.76 4.07
CA ARG A 101 -20.09 -32.94 3.37
C ARG A 101 -19.67 -32.72 1.91
N PRO A 102 -20.62 -32.62 0.98
CA PRO A 102 -20.29 -32.34 -0.41
C PRO A 102 -19.56 -30.99 -0.54
N PRO A 103 -18.77 -30.79 -1.61
CA PRO A 103 -18.24 -29.49 -1.97
C PRO A 103 -19.34 -28.44 -2.05
N LYS A 104 -18.97 -27.19 -1.80
CA LYS A 104 -19.89 -26.06 -1.87
C LYS A 104 -19.59 -25.25 -3.11
N GLU A 105 -20.64 -24.86 -3.82
CA GLU A 105 -20.58 -24.00 -4.99
C GLU A 105 -20.94 -22.57 -4.61
N ILE A 106 -20.12 -21.61 -5.02
CA ILE A 106 -20.30 -20.19 -4.79
C ILE A 106 -20.32 -19.48 -6.14
N SER A 107 -21.41 -18.76 -6.44
CA SER A 107 -21.45 -17.88 -7.61
C SER A 107 -20.46 -16.73 -7.45
N VAL A 108 -19.67 -16.45 -8.48
CA VAL A 108 -18.76 -15.30 -8.51
C VAL A 108 -19.53 -13.99 -8.44
N LYS A 109 -20.70 -13.89 -9.10
CA LYS A 109 -21.58 -12.72 -9.01
C LYS A 109 -22.02 -12.47 -7.57
N ASN A 110 -22.45 -13.51 -6.84
CA ASN A 110 -22.82 -13.37 -5.43
C ASN A 110 -21.62 -12.98 -4.54
N LEU A 111 -20.43 -13.54 -4.78
CA LEU A 111 -19.21 -13.14 -4.08
C LEU A 111 -18.91 -11.65 -4.31
N ALA A 112 -18.97 -11.20 -5.56
CA ALA A 112 -18.70 -9.82 -5.93
C ALA A 112 -19.74 -8.85 -5.31
N SER A 113 -21.03 -9.19 -5.30
CA SER A 113 -22.06 -8.35 -4.66
C SER A 113 -21.84 -8.17 -3.15
N ILE A 114 -21.33 -9.18 -2.45
CA ILE A 114 -20.98 -9.04 -1.02
C ILE A 114 -19.78 -8.10 -0.85
N ILE A 115 -18.78 -8.22 -1.72
CA ILE A 115 -17.56 -7.42 -1.67
C ILE A 115 -17.84 -5.96 -2.01
N GLU A 116 -18.57 -5.72 -3.09
CA GLU A 116 -18.99 -4.40 -3.57
C GLU A 116 -19.71 -3.63 -2.48
N ALA A 117 -20.77 -4.21 -1.87
CA ALA A 117 -21.54 -3.54 -0.83
C ALA A 117 -20.68 -3.06 0.34
N ARG A 118 -19.68 -3.86 0.76
CA ARG A 118 -18.77 -3.43 1.84
C ARG A 118 -17.73 -2.43 1.37
N MET A 119 -17.24 -2.57 0.14
CA MET A 119 -16.24 -1.66 -0.40
C MET A 119 -16.86 -0.28 -0.68
N GLU A 120 -18.10 -0.21 -1.16
CA GLU A 120 -18.89 1.01 -1.29
C GLU A 120 -18.96 1.76 0.04
N GLU A 121 -19.35 1.08 1.13
CA GLU A 121 -19.40 1.70 2.46
C GLU A 121 -18.04 2.26 2.91
N ILE A 122 -16.95 1.52 2.69
CA ILE A 122 -15.60 2.00 3.03
C ILE A 122 -15.27 3.26 2.22
N ILE A 123 -15.58 3.27 0.93
CA ILE A 123 -15.30 4.39 0.02
C ILE A 123 -16.18 5.59 0.36
N GLU A 124 -17.45 5.39 0.70
CA GLU A 124 -18.35 6.45 1.16
C GLU A 124 -17.83 7.12 2.43
N LEU A 125 -17.28 6.35 3.37
CA LEU A 125 -16.63 6.90 4.57
C LEU A 125 -15.37 7.70 4.24
N VAL A 126 -14.54 7.22 3.30
CA VAL A 126 -13.39 7.98 2.79
C VAL A 126 -13.86 9.30 2.16
N HIS A 127 -14.90 9.26 1.33
CA HIS A 127 -15.43 10.44 0.68
C HIS A 127 -15.98 11.45 1.70
N ALA A 128 -16.70 10.96 2.71
CA ALA A 128 -17.19 11.77 3.81
C ALA A 128 -16.05 12.47 4.58
N GLU A 129 -14.91 11.80 4.78
CA GLU A 129 -13.72 12.42 5.38
C GLU A 129 -13.14 13.54 4.51
N ILE A 130 -13.09 13.36 3.18
CA ILE A 130 -12.63 14.40 2.24
C ILE A 130 -13.54 15.63 2.30
N ILE A 131 -14.87 15.43 2.31
CA ILE A 131 -15.87 16.50 2.40
C ILE A 131 -15.77 17.21 3.75
N SER A 132 -15.73 16.44 4.84
CA SER A 132 -15.65 16.96 6.22
C SER A 132 -14.39 17.79 6.47
N ALA A 133 -13.26 17.37 5.88
CA ALA A 133 -12.00 18.12 5.91
C ALA A 133 -12.05 19.41 5.05
N GLY A 134 -13.08 19.61 4.24
CA GLY A 134 -13.25 20.79 3.39
C GLY A 134 -12.41 20.75 2.10
N TYR A 135 -12.07 19.55 1.62
CA TYR A 135 -11.23 19.33 0.44
C TYR A 135 -11.99 18.79 -0.78
N GLU A 136 -13.32 18.67 -0.71
CA GLU A 136 -14.15 18.39 -1.88
C GLU A 136 -13.90 19.40 -3.01
N GLY A 137 -13.63 18.90 -4.22
CA GLY A 137 -13.31 19.72 -5.39
C GLY A 137 -11.96 20.46 -5.35
N LYS A 138 -11.09 20.21 -4.37
CA LYS A 138 -9.77 20.85 -4.23
C LYS A 138 -8.59 19.91 -4.51
N LEU A 139 -8.85 18.62 -4.69
CA LEU A 139 -7.79 17.61 -4.85
C LEU A 139 -7.59 17.32 -6.34
N SER A 140 -6.80 18.16 -7.01
CA SER A 140 -6.55 18.04 -8.45
C SER A 140 -5.76 16.78 -8.82
N GLY A 141 -4.99 16.21 -7.87
CA GLY A 141 -4.33 14.92 -7.97
C GLY A 141 -5.23 13.72 -7.65
N GLY A 142 -6.50 13.95 -7.30
CA GLY A 142 -7.49 12.90 -7.07
C GLY A 142 -7.21 12.03 -5.84
N ILE A 143 -7.55 10.74 -5.96
CA ILE A 143 -7.39 9.73 -4.91
C ILE A 143 -6.33 8.70 -5.33
N VAL A 144 -5.36 8.43 -4.46
CA VAL A 144 -4.37 7.37 -4.64
C VAL A 144 -4.63 6.26 -3.63
N LEU A 145 -4.95 5.07 -4.13
CA LEU A 145 -5.23 3.88 -3.34
C LEU A 145 -3.95 3.08 -3.11
N THR A 146 -3.70 2.64 -1.88
CA THR A 146 -2.59 1.75 -1.55
C THR A 146 -2.99 0.70 -0.52
N GLY A 147 -2.02 -0.09 -0.05
CA GLY A 147 -2.26 -1.19 0.89
C GLY A 147 -2.75 -2.46 0.22
N GLY A 148 -3.10 -3.44 1.05
CA GLY A 148 -3.54 -4.77 0.60
C GLY A 148 -4.87 -4.73 -0.15
N GLY A 149 -5.81 -3.88 0.29
CA GLY A 149 -7.14 -3.72 -0.29
C GLY A 149 -7.15 -3.07 -1.67
N ALA A 150 -6.15 -2.27 -2.00
CA ALA A 150 -5.98 -1.66 -3.33
C ALA A 150 -5.71 -2.70 -4.45
N GLN A 151 -5.45 -3.96 -4.11
CA GLN A 151 -5.28 -5.05 -5.08
C GLN A 151 -6.60 -5.69 -5.51
N LEU A 152 -7.72 -5.32 -4.90
CA LEU A 152 -9.02 -5.85 -5.27
C LEU A 152 -9.39 -5.41 -6.70
N SER A 153 -9.80 -6.37 -7.54
CA SER A 153 -10.18 -6.09 -8.92
C SER A 153 -11.29 -5.04 -8.97
N CYS A 154 -11.21 -4.09 -9.91
CA CYS A 154 -12.20 -3.01 -10.10
C CYS A 154 -12.30 -1.97 -8.98
N VAL A 155 -11.44 -2.00 -7.94
CA VAL A 155 -11.53 -1.04 -6.81
C VAL A 155 -11.31 0.41 -7.25
N LYS A 156 -10.41 0.64 -8.22
CA LYS A 156 -10.15 1.97 -8.79
C LYS A 156 -11.43 2.57 -9.40
N GLN A 157 -12.11 1.77 -10.20
CA GLN A 157 -13.35 2.14 -10.89
C GLN A 157 -14.48 2.38 -9.90
N LEU A 158 -14.57 1.56 -8.85
CA LEU A 158 -15.56 1.77 -7.80
C LEU A 158 -15.34 3.10 -7.07
N VAL A 159 -14.08 3.44 -6.75
CA VAL A 159 -13.74 4.73 -6.14
C VAL A 159 -14.14 5.89 -7.05
N GLU A 160 -13.79 5.84 -8.33
CA GLU A 160 -14.18 6.87 -9.31
C GLU A 160 -15.70 7.01 -9.41
N TYR A 161 -16.43 5.89 -9.41
CA TYR A 161 -17.89 5.88 -9.47
C TYR A 161 -18.55 6.49 -8.23
N VAL A 162 -18.13 6.08 -7.04
CA VAL A 162 -18.73 6.52 -5.76
C VAL A 162 -18.36 7.97 -5.43
N THR A 163 -17.13 8.38 -5.72
CA THR A 163 -16.62 9.71 -5.32
C THR A 163 -16.76 10.76 -6.41
N GLY A 164 -16.83 10.37 -7.68
CA GLY A 164 -16.74 11.27 -8.82
C GLY A 164 -15.35 11.90 -9.03
N MET A 165 -14.33 11.43 -8.29
CA MET A 165 -12.96 11.92 -8.35
C MET A 165 -12.08 10.95 -9.13
N ASP A 166 -11.09 11.46 -9.86
CA ASP A 166 -10.09 10.62 -10.52
C ASP A 166 -9.33 9.78 -9.49
N ALA A 167 -9.05 8.51 -9.83
CA ALA A 167 -8.30 7.63 -8.95
C ALA A 167 -7.24 6.79 -9.66
N ARG A 168 -6.20 6.43 -8.91
CA ARG A 168 -5.17 5.48 -9.35
C ARG A 168 -4.68 4.60 -8.20
N ILE A 169 -4.02 3.50 -8.54
CA ILE A 169 -3.32 2.65 -7.58
C ILE A 169 -1.90 3.18 -7.39
N GLY A 170 -1.49 3.36 -6.14
CA GLY A 170 -0.16 3.75 -5.70
C GLY A 170 0.76 2.55 -5.55
N TYR A 171 1.65 2.36 -6.52
CA TYR A 171 2.65 1.30 -6.50
C TYR A 171 4.02 1.84 -6.06
N PRO A 172 4.71 1.19 -5.10
CA PRO A 172 5.98 1.68 -4.56
C PRO A 172 7.18 1.33 -5.46
N ASN A 173 7.14 1.76 -6.72
CA ASN A 173 8.04 1.25 -7.77
C ASN A 173 9.28 2.10 -8.04
N GLU A 174 9.20 3.41 -7.81
CA GLU A 174 10.19 4.37 -8.33
C GLU A 174 11.59 4.16 -7.75
N HIS A 175 11.66 3.73 -6.49
CA HIS A 175 12.91 3.54 -5.76
C HIS A 175 13.38 2.08 -5.70
N LEU A 176 12.72 1.17 -6.42
CA LEU A 176 13.05 -0.26 -6.42
C LEU A 176 13.98 -0.64 -7.57
N GLY A 177 14.94 -1.52 -7.26
CA GLY A 177 15.81 -2.13 -8.27
C GLY A 177 15.06 -3.06 -9.23
N LYS A 178 15.68 -3.38 -10.37
CA LYS A 178 15.08 -4.23 -11.43
C LYS A 178 14.66 -5.63 -10.95
N SER A 179 15.26 -6.15 -9.87
CA SER A 179 15.01 -7.50 -9.33
C SER A 179 13.93 -7.57 -8.24
N SER A 180 13.26 -6.45 -7.92
CA SER A 180 12.34 -6.36 -6.79
C SER A 180 10.88 -6.62 -7.19
N GLY A 181 10.62 -7.64 -8.01
CA GLY A 181 9.30 -7.87 -8.63
C GLY A 181 8.13 -7.94 -7.63
N GLU A 182 8.28 -8.71 -6.55
CA GLU A 182 7.24 -8.89 -5.53
C GLU A 182 6.98 -7.62 -4.70
N LEU A 183 8.03 -6.80 -4.50
CA LEU A 183 7.95 -5.57 -3.69
C LEU A 183 7.19 -4.44 -4.39
N LYS A 184 6.84 -4.61 -5.67
CA LYS A 184 6.05 -3.65 -6.46
C LYS A 184 4.56 -3.65 -6.12
N SER A 185 4.11 -4.48 -5.16
CA SER A 185 2.71 -4.48 -4.73
C SER A 185 2.41 -3.27 -3.82
N PRO A 186 1.21 -2.65 -3.95
CA PRO A 186 0.77 -1.60 -3.03
C PRO A 186 0.72 -2.06 -1.56
N MET A 187 0.66 -3.37 -1.29
CA MET A 187 0.77 -3.94 0.06
C MET A 187 2.09 -3.56 0.77
N TYR A 188 3.15 -3.24 0.03
CA TYR A 188 4.46 -2.93 0.59
C TYR A 188 4.75 -1.43 0.69
N ALA A 189 3.78 -0.56 0.39
CA ALA A 189 3.96 0.89 0.36
C ALA A 189 4.51 1.44 1.69
N THR A 190 3.90 1.10 2.83
CA THR A 190 4.34 1.54 4.15
C THR A 190 5.76 1.07 4.45
N ALA A 191 6.05 -0.21 4.21
CA ALA A 191 7.36 -0.79 4.52
C ALA A 191 8.49 -0.14 3.70
N ILE A 192 8.27 0.07 2.40
CA ILE A 192 9.23 0.75 1.52
C ILE A 192 9.37 2.22 1.94
N GLY A 193 8.26 2.87 2.26
CA GLY A 193 8.22 4.24 2.77
C GLY A 193 9.02 4.46 4.04
N LEU A 194 8.96 3.52 4.99
CA LEU A 194 9.74 3.55 6.22
C LEU A 194 11.24 3.44 5.94
N VAL A 195 11.64 2.58 4.98
CA VAL A 195 13.04 2.45 4.56
C VAL A 195 13.54 3.76 3.93
N LEU A 196 12.75 4.36 3.03
CA LEU A 196 13.06 5.65 2.40
C LEU A 196 13.21 6.76 3.44
N SER A 197 12.29 6.85 4.39
CA SER A 197 12.37 7.82 5.49
C SER A 197 13.64 7.64 6.34
N GLY A 198 14.06 6.39 6.55
CA GLY A 198 15.32 6.07 7.21
C GLY A 198 16.53 6.63 6.48
N PHE A 199 16.59 6.52 5.15
CA PHE A 199 17.65 7.10 4.33
C PHE A 199 17.64 8.64 4.38
N MET A 200 16.49 9.27 4.19
CA MET A 200 16.36 10.73 4.27
C MET A 200 16.84 11.29 5.61
N ALA A 201 16.54 10.60 6.72
CA ALA A 201 16.98 11.02 8.04
C ALA A 201 18.50 10.91 8.25
N LEU A 202 19.19 10.03 7.51
CA LEU A 202 20.65 9.93 7.51
C LEU A 202 21.26 11.07 6.70
N ASP A 203 20.73 11.33 5.51
CA ASP A 203 21.20 12.41 4.63
C ASP A 203 21.07 13.78 5.32
N ASP A 204 19.91 14.07 5.94
CA ASP A 204 19.69 15.30 6.71
C ASP A 204 20.68 15.45 7.90
N ARG A 205 21.12 14.33 8.49
CA ARG A 205 22.11 14.35 9.58
C ARG A 205 23.50 14.65 9.05
N GLU A 206 23.89 14.07 7.92
CA GLU A 206 25.16 14.36 7.27
C GLU A 206 25.23 15.82 6.80
N GLU A 207 24.17 16.34 6.20
CA GLU A 207 24.09 17.74 5.78
C GLU A 207 24.21 18.70 6.97
N ARG A 208 23.46 18.45 8.05
CA ARG A 208 23.59 19.26 9.29
C ARG A 208 24.98 19.17 9.88
N TYR A 209 25.60 18.00 9.90
CA TYR A 209 26.98 17.83 10.38
C TYR A 209 27.98 18.62 9.53
N ASN A 210 27.81 18.62 8.20
CA ASN A 210 28.65 19.37 7.27
C ASN A 210 28.45 20.89 7.39
N GLN A 211 27.22 21.36 7.61
CA GLN A 211 26.92 22.78 7.85
C GLN A 211 27.42 23.27 9.22
N MET A 212 27.50 22.40 10.23
CA MET A 212 28.02 22.72 11.57
C MET A 212 29.55 22.75 11.65
N GLN A 213 30.28 22.33 10.61
CA GLN A 213 31.73 22.54 10.55
C GLN A 213 32.01 23.96 10.02
N PRO A 214 32.49 24.89 10.85
CA PRO A 214 32.91 26.19 10.36
C PRO A 214 34.13 26.04 9.46
N ASP A 215 34.14 26.80 8.36
CA ASP A 215 35.20 26.85 7.35
C ASP A 215 36.60 26.83 7.98
N GLY A 216 37.27 25.69 7.85
CA GLY A 216 38.38 25.32 8.73
C GLY A 216 39.35 24.35 8.07
N ARG A 217 39.88 24.77 6.90
CA ARG A 217 40.92 24.15 6.06
C ARG A 217 40.41 23.24 4.95
N LYS A 218 40.47 23.78 3.73
CA LYS A 218 40.77 23.02 2.50
C LYS A 218 41.95 22.07 2.77
N ARG A 219 41.67 20.79 3.05
CA ARG A 219 42.66 19.72 2.88
C ARG A 219 42.47 19.16 1.49
N SER A 220 43.52 19.35 0.69
CA SER A 220 43.70 18.83 -0.66
C SER A 220 43.25 17.38 -0.79
N ALA A 221 42.61 17.09 -1.92
CA ALA A 221 42.18 15.78 -2.39
C ALA A 221 43.14 14.65 -1.94
N ARG A 222 42.59 13.68 -1.22
CA ARG A 222 43.15 12.33 -1.18
C ARG A 222 42.01 11.33 -1.37
N ASP A 223 42.14 10.65 -2.49
CA ASP A 223 41.36 9.56 -3.04
C ASP A 223 40.78 8.62 -1.95
N ASN A 224 39.45 8.64 -1.81
CA ASN A 224 38.70 7.83 -0.83
C ASN A 224 37.97 6.65 -1.50
N GLY A 225 38.45 6.18 -2.65
CA GLY A 225 37.97 4.94 -3.29
C GLY A 225 38.19 3.66 -2.46
N GLY A 226 38.90 3.74 -1.32
CA GLY A 226 39.19 2.60 -0.46
C GLY A 226 38.07 2.19 0.49
N PHE A 227 37.21 3.12 0.92
CA PHE A 227 36.23 2.83 1.99
C PHE A 227 34.98 2.10 1.45
N PHE A 228 34.45 2.55 0.31
CA PHE A 228 33.36 1.87 -0.39
C PHE A 228 33.75 0.48 -0.90
N LYS A 229 34.99 0.30 -1.36
CA LYS A 229 35.51 -1.01 -1.80
C LYS A 229 35.59 -2.02 -0.63
N LYS A 230 35.96 -1.54 0.55
CA LYS A 230 36.06 -2.37 1.78
C LYS A 230 34.71 -2.77 2.36
N ILE A 231 33.70 -1.91 2.20
CA ILE A 231 32.31 -2.23 2.55
C ILE A 231 31.74 -3.23 1.52
N MET A 232 31.95 -3.00 0.22
CA MET A 232 31.48 -3.90 -0.83
C MET A 232 32.12 -5.30 -0.74
N GLU A 233 33.40 -5.40 -0.39
CA GLU A 233 34.08 -6.69 -0.15
C GLU A 233 33.54 -7.41 1.10
N LYS A 234 33.26 -6.69 2.20
CA LYS A 234 32.67 -7.28 3.40
C LYS A 234 31.25 -7.78 3.19
N THR A 235 30.43 -7.05 2.43
CA THR A 235 29.07 -7.48 2.09
C THR A 235 29.08 -8.64 1.11
N LYS A 236 30.08 -8.73 0.22
CA LYS A 236 30.26 -9.85 -0.70
C LYS A 236 30.72 -11.13 0.02
N LEU A 237 31.53 -11.03 1.06
CA LEU A 237 31.90 -12.15 1.93
C LEU A 237 30.71 -12.68 2.73
N LEU A 238 29.86 -11.79 3.26
CA LEU A 238 28.64 -12.17 3.99
C LEU A 238 27.59 -12.86 3.10
N LEU A 239 27.55 -12.55 1.79
CA LEU A 239 26.62 -13.17 0.85
C LEU A 239 27.11 -14.52 0.27
N VAL A 240 28.39 -14.84 0.43
CA VAL A 240 28.98 -16.10 -0.07
C VAL A 240 28.98 -17.18 1.02
N ASP A 241 29.08 -16.81 2.30
CA ASP A 241 29.06 -17.78 3.41
C ASP A 241 27.67 -18.43 3.67
N ASP A 242 26.58 -17.84 3.18
CA ASP A 242 25.22 -18.40 3.34
C ASP A 242 24.76 -19.31 2.19
N LEU A 243 25.60 -19.54 1.17
CA LEU A 243 25.26 -20.41 0.03
C LEU A 243 25.92 -21.80 0.06
N ASP A 244 26.83 -22.08 1.00
CA ASP A 244 27.57 -23.35 1.06
C ASP A 244 27.25 -24.24 2.29
N SER A 245 26.07 -24.08 2.91
CA SER A 245 25.62 -24.98 3.99
C SER A 245 24.37 -25.79 3.67
N LYS A 246 24.34 -26.43 2.50
CA LYS A 246 23.56 -27.66 2.28
C LYS A 246 24.33 -28.62 1.37
N ASP A 247 24.95 -29.62 1.99
CA ASP A 247 24.81 -31.04 1.62
C ASP A 247 25.80 -31.87 2.43
N TYR A 248 25.29 -32.60 3.43
CA TYR A 248 25.59 -34.01 3.76
C TYR A 248 24.51 -34.54 4.72
#